data_AF-A0A423N316-F1
#
_entry.id   AF-A0A423N316-F1
#
_cell.length_a   1.000
_cell.length_b   1.000
_cell.length_c   1.000
_cell.angle_alpha   90.00
_cell.angle_beta   90.00
_cell.angle_gamma   90.00
#
_symmetry.space_group_name_H-M   'P 1'
#
loop_
_entity.id
_entity.type
_entity.pdbx_description
1 polymer ?
#
loop_
_entity_poly.entity_id
_entity_poly.type
_entity_poly.pdbx_seq_one_letter_code
_entity_poly.pdbx_strand_id
1 'polypeptide(L)'
;MLGMSRKQWVKWFKTLLKYGLFIYVCYCVVDFYIRKEEVAEAMAIYYADQEACQKKLASLKQVPILGGSYVDKTLVPEFYVGMPELANKKACLANTLKGHFWWTGTGLRRYQDQSLKSIPESWRLYKLNAGLYTKKETTEPHERGYRHINWPDELIVKLKNYPGLEIWLDAPPPHFKNVDSVRTFVITGWPRRDGTPRLINCDGLIRPASEEQLTDEKLARFSRAELENLDFGKLNFFCTVNLDSFDFAGGHGSVDLGLSSLREAPEMLKFLSDYLSRSVITRK
;
A
#
# COMPACT_ATOMS: atom_id res chain seq x y z
N MET A 1 37.06 57.39 38.85
CA MET A 1 36.62 56.37 37.86
C MET A 1 37.83 56.01 37.01
N LEU A 2 38.46 54.86 37.27
CA LEU A 2 39.69 54.43 36.57
C LEU A 2 39.33 53.97 35.14
N GLY A 3 39.76 54.74 34.13
CA GLY A 3 39.58 54.41 32.72
C GLY A 3 40.50 53.27 32.31
N MET A 4 39.93 52.10 32.02
CA MET A 4 40.70 50.95 31.52
C MET A 4 41.28 51.25 30.14
N SER A 5 42.55 50.88 29.94
CA SER A 5 43.23 50.95 28.64
C SER A 5 42.55 50.05 27.61
N ARG A 6 42.51 50.48 26.33
CA ARG A 6 41.93 49.74 25.20
C ARG A 6 42.46 48.30 25.09
N LYS A 7 43.73 48.05 25.47
CA LYS A 7 44.32 46.69 25.49
C LYS A 7 43.75 45.81 26.62
N GLN A 8 43.49 46.38 27.79
CA GLN A 8 42.84 45.68 28.90
C GLN A 8 41.38 45.35 28.57
N TRP A 9 40.68 46.27 27.92
CA TRP A 9 39.29 46.07 27.48
C TRP A 9 39.17 44.90 26.49
N VAL A 10 40.04 44.84 25.49
CA VAL A 10 40.09 43.73 24.52
C VAL A 10 40.45 42.39 25.20
N LYS A 11 41.37 42.41 26.18
CA LYS A 11 41.74 41.20 26.93
C LYS A 11 40.56 40.69 27.78
N TRP A 12 39.85 41.60 28.44
CA TRP A 12 38.64 41.28 29.22
C TRP A 12 37.51 40.73 28.34
N PHE A 13 37.24 41.37 27.21
CA PHE A 13 36.23 40.91 26.25
C PHE A 13 36.54 39.51 25.70
N LYS A 14 37.79 39.25 25.29
CA LYS A 14 38.23 37.91 24.85
C LYS A 14 38.06 36.86 25.95
N THR A 15 38.29 37.24 27.20
CA THR A 15 38.16 36.35 28.35
C THR A 15 36.68 36.03 28.61
N LEU A 16 35.81 37.04 28.61
CA LEU A 16 34.35 36.86 28.72
C LEU A 16 33.78 36.01 27.58
N LEU A 17 34.22 36.25 26.34
CA LEU A 17 33.79 35.47 25.18
C LEU A 17 34.21 34.00 25.30
N LYS A 18 35.44 33.73 25.76
CA LYS A 18 35.94 32.36 25.96
C LYS A 18 35.12 31.61 27.02
N TYR A 19 34.88 32.23 28.18
CA TYR A 19 34.08 31.61 29.24
C TYR A 19 32.60 31.52 28.87
N GLY A 20 32.05 32.52 28.19
CA GLY A 20 30.67 32.48 27.68
C GLY A 20 30.47 31.37 26.66
N LEU A 21 31.41 31.18 25.73
CA LEU A 21 31.38 30.07 24.77
C LEU A 21 31.49 28.72 25.48
N PHE A 22 32.37 28.61 26.48
CA PHE A 22 32.50 27.38 27.27
C PHE A 22 31.19 27.03 27.99
N ILE A 23 30.56 28.00 28.67
CA ILE A 23 29.27 27.81 29.35
C ILE A 23 28.18 27.43 28.35
N TYR A 24 28.13 28.08 27.18
CA TYR A 24 27.18 27.75 26.13
C TYR A 24 27.36 26.31 25.60
N VAL A 25 28.60 25.89 25.36
CA VAL A 25 28.89 24.50 24.95
C VAL A 25 28.47 23.52 26.05
N CYS A 26 28.78 23.80 27.31
CA CYS A 26 28.32 22.95 28.42
C CYS A 26 26.79 22.86 28.50
N TYR A 27 26.08 23.98 28.34
CA TYR A 27 24.61 24.00 28.29
C TYR A 27 24.08 23.15 27.13
N CYS A 28 24.60 23.32 25.92
CA CYS A 28 24.19 22.54 24.75
C CYS A 28 24.43 21.04 24.93
N VAL A 29 25.55 20.65 25.57
CA VAL A 29 25.84 19.25 25.85
C VAL A 29 24.82 18.68 26.84
N VAL A 30 24.56 19.37 27.95
CA VAL A 30 23.58 18.93 28.96
C VAL A 30 22.17 18.82 28.36
N ASP A 31 21.75 19.85 27.64
CA ASP A 31 20.43 19.89 27.00
C ASP A 31 20.27 18.80 25.91
N PHE A 32 21.35 18.48 25.17
CA PHE A 32 21.37 17.35 24.26
C PHE A 32 21.23 16.00 24.99
N TYR A 33 21.92 15.84 26.14
CA TYR A 33 21.79 14.63 26.96
C TYR A 33 20.37 14.46 27.51
N ILE A 34 19.77 15.52 28.06
CA ILE A 34 18.39 15.50 28.58
C ILE A 34 17.41 15.11 27.48
N ARG A 35 17.47 15.79 26.32
CA ARG A 35 16.59 15.47 25.18
C ARG A 35 16.76 14.04 24.71
N LYS A 36 17.99 13.51 24.73
CA LYS A 36 18.26 12.11 24.36
C LYS A 36 17.64 11.13 25.36
N GLU A 37 17.74 11.40 26.66
CA GLU A 37 17.12 10.57 27.71
C GLU A 37 15.60 10.61 27.65
N GLU A 38 14.99 11.80 27.51
CA GLU A 38 13.53 11.96 27.36
C GLU A 38 12.99 11.21 26.14
N VAL A 39 13.69 11.30 24.99
CA VAL A 39 13.33 10.56 23.78
C VAL A 39 13.49 9.05 24.00
N ALA A 40 14.55 8.60 24.68
CA ALA A 40 14.75 7.18 24.97
C ALA A 40 13.66 6.62 25.90
N GLU A 41 13.29 7.36 26.94
CA GLU A 41 12.20 6.99 27.85
C GLU A 41 10.85 6.96 27.13
N ALA A 42 10.54 8.00 26.34
CA ALA A 42 9.31 8.04 25.53
C ALA A 42 9.23 6.88 24.53
N MET A 43 10.35 6.51 23.90
CA MET A 43 10.43 5.35 23.01
C MET A 43 10.25 4.03 23.77
N ALA A 44 10.83 3.89 24.97
CA ALA A 44 10.67 2.70 25.79
C ALA A 44 9.19 2.49 26.20
N ILE A 45 8.52 3.56 26.64
CA ILE A 45 7.08 3.53 26.95
C ILE A 45 6.28 3.17 25.70
N TYR A 46 6.56 3.82 24.57
CA TYR A 46 5.89 3.54 23.30
C TYR A 46 6.01 2.06 22.89
N TYR A 47 7.20 1.47 22.99
CA TYR A 47 7.39 0.05 22.65
C TYR A 47 6.69 -0.89 23.62
N ALA A 48 6.71 -0.59 24.93
CA ALA A 48 5.99 -1.38 25.93
C ALA A 48 4.46 -1.34 25.69
N ASP A 49 3.91 -0.16 25.38
CA ASP A 49 2.50 0.00 25.05
C ASP A 49 2.14 -0.73 23.75
N GLN A 50 2.97 -0.63 22.71
CA GLN A 50 2.80 -1.36 21.45
C GLN A 50 2.79 -2.88 21.67
N GLU A 51 3.72 -3.41 22.47
CA GLU A 51 3.80 -4.83 22.77
C GLU A 51 2.57 -5.32 23.56
N ALA A 52 2.16 -4.59 24.61
CA ALA A 52 0.96 -4.89 25.38
C ALA A 52 -0.29 -4.87 24.48
N CYS A 53 -0.35 -3.91 23.57
CA CYS A 53 -1.43 -3.76 22.61
C CYS A 53 -1.48 -4.91 21.61
N GLN A 54 -0.33 -5.32 21.08
CA GLN A 54 -0.22 -6.46 20.17
C GLN A 54 -0.67 -7.76 20.86
N LYS A 55 -0.25 -8.00 22.11
CA LYS A 55 -0.71 -9.17 22.90
C LYS A 55 -2.22 -9.16 23.11
N LYS A 56 -2.80 -7.99 23.39
CA LYS A 56 -4.26 -7.82 23.52
C LYS A 56 -4.98 -8.09 22.21
N LEU A 57 -4.53 -7.54 21.08
CA LEU A 57 -5.15 -7.79 19.78
C LEU A 57 -5.03 -9.26 19.35
N ALA A 58 -3.93 -9.92 19.70
CA ALA A 58 -3.71 -11.33 19.40
C ALA A 58 -4.72 -12.24 20.11
N SER A 59 -5.10 -11.94 21.36
CA SER A 59 -6.02 -12.78 22.15
C SER A 59 -7.51 -12.62 21.79
N LEU A 60 -7.90 -11.52 21.14
CA LEU A 60 -9.28 -11.27 20.73
C LEU A 60 -9.63 -12.11 19.49
N LYS A 61 -10.88 -12.58 19.37
CA LYS A 61 -11.40 -13.13 18.10
C LYS A 61 -11.82 -12.01 17.16
N GLN A 62 -12.55 -11.03 17.70
CA GLN A 62 -12.97 -9.82 17.02
C GLN A 62 -12.07 -8.66 17.45
N VAL A 63 -11.27 -8.14 16.54
CA VAL A 63 -10.37 -7.02 16.83
C VAL A 63 -11.03 -5.70 16.47
N PRO A 64 -11.00 -4.69 17.35
CA PRO A 64 -11.54 -3.37 17.03
C PRO A 64 -10.66 -2.67 16.00
N ILE A 65 -11.29 -1.94 15.08
CA ILE A 65 -10.62 -1.11 14.08
C ILE A 65 -10.99 0.36 14.27
N LEU A 66 -10.25 1.27 13.64
CA LEU A 66 -10.54 2.70 13.71
C LEU A 66 -11.99 2.99 13.29
N GLY A 67 -12.70 3.86 14.02
CA GLY A 67 -14.06 4.28 13.70
C GLY A 67 -15.21 3.41 14.24
N GLY A 68 -14.93 2.37 15.03
CA GLY A 68 -15.93 1.68 15.88
C GLY A 68 -16.38 0.30 15.42
N SER A 69 -15.95 -0.16 14.24
CA SER A 69 -16.22 -1.52 13.75
C SER A 69 -15.20 -2.53 14.29
N TYR A 70 -15.44 -3.81 14.00
CA TYR A 70 -14.56 -4.92 14.34
C TYR A 70 -14.27 -5.79 13.11
N VAL A 71 -13.13 -6.48 13.12
CA VAL A 71 -12.81 -7.56 12.16
C VAL A 71 -12.80 -8.89 12.91
N ASP A 72 -13.55 -9.86 12.44
CA ASP A 72 -13.50 -11.23 12.95
C ASP A 72 -12.35 -12.01 12.31
N LYS A 73 -11.28 -12.25 13.07
CA LYS A 73 -10.08 -12.94 12.58
C LYS A 73 -10.35 -14.40 12.19
N THR A 74 -11.42 -15.01 12.70
CA THR A 74 -11.75 -16.40 12.36
C THR A 74 -12.27 -16.54 10.93
N LEU A 75 -12.75 -15.44 10.34
CA LEU A 75 -13.25 -15.38 8.97
C LEU A 75 -12.17 -15.00 7.95
N VAL A 76 -10.97 -14.65 8.40
CA VAL A 76 -9.83 -14.26 7.55
C VAL A 76 -8.53 -14.92 8.00
N PRO A 77 -8.51 -16.26 8.19
CA PRO A 77 -7.35 -16.96 8.74
C PRO A 77 -6.09 -16.85 7.86
N GLU A 78 -6.21 -16.50 6.58
CA GLU A 78 -5.07 -16.33 5.68
C GLU A 78 -4.23 -15.09 6.00
N PHE A 79 -4.83 -14.13 6.72
CA PHE A 79 -4.25 -12.80 6.90
C PHE A 79 -3.83 -12.53 8.34
N TYR A 80 -2.74 -11.79 8.46
CA TYR A 80 -2.39 -11.15 9.72
C TYR A 80 -3.27 -9.90 9.88
N VAL A 81 -4.05 -9.88 10.96
CA VAL A 81 -4.81 -8.71 11.40
C VAL A 81 -4.09 -8.13 12.63
N GLY A 82 -3.43 -6.99 12.46
CA GLY A 82 -2.61 -6.42 13.53
C GLY A 82 -1.65 -5.35 13.02
N MET A 83 -0.73 -4.91 13.88
CA MET A 83 -0.16 -3.55 13.97
C MET A 83 -1.06 -2.68 14.86
N PRO A 84 -0.61 -2.42 16.11
CA PRO A 84 -1.40 -1.67 17.05
C PRO A 84 -1.34 -0.18 16.75
N GLU A 85 -2.51 0.43 16.64
CA GLU A 85 -2.64 1.88 16.72
C GLU A 85 -3.18 2.27 18.08
N LEU A 86 -2.46 3.14 18.79
CA LEU A 86 -2.87 3.69 20.08
C LEU A 86 -3.65 4.98 19.84
N ALA A 87 -4.92 4.86 19.46
CA ALA A 87 -5.77 6.03 19.31
C ALA A 87 -5.97 6.72 20.68
N ASN A 88 -5.70 8.04 20.73
CA ASN A 88 -5.79 8.86 21.95
C ASN A 88 -5.09 8.25 23.17
N LYS A 89 -3.94 7.58 22.96
CA LYS A 89 -3.11 6.93 23.99
C LYS A 89 -3.81 5.88 24.86
N LYS A 90 -4.99 5.35 24.48
CA LYS A 90 -5.75 4.41 25.33
C LYS A 90 -6.47 3.28 24.60
N ALA A 91 -6.84 3.45 23.33
CA ALA A 91 -7.56 2.42 22.60
C ALA A 91 -6.60 1.60 21.74
N CYS A 92 -6.58 0.28 21.97
CA CYS A 92 -5.83 -0.68 21.17
C CYS A 92 -6.64 -1.11 19.97
N LEU A 93 -6.24 -0.66 18.78
CA LEU A 93 -6.93 -0.92 17.52
C LEU A 93 -6.02 -1.66 16.55
N ALA A 94 -6.60 -2.55 15.75
CA ALA A 94 -5.94 -3.06 14.56
C ALA A 94 -6.10 -2.04 13.44
N ASN A 95 -4.99 -1.59 12.85
CA ASN A 95 -5.02 -0.65 11.73
C ASN A 95 -4.58 -1.27 10.40
N THR A 96 -4.19 -2.55 10.40
CA THR A 96 -3.64 -3.19 9.21
C THR A 96 -4.10 -4.65 9.07
N LEU A 97 -4.32 -5.04 7.82
CA LEU A 97 -4.57 -6.40 7.34
C LEU A 97 -3.53 -6.74 6.26
N LYS A 98 -2.65 -7.70 6.51
CA LYS A 98 -1.53 -8.05 5.61
C LYS A 98 -1.40 -9.56 5.45
N GLY A 99 -0.99 -10.02 4.27
CA GLY A 99 -0.66 -11.43 4.10
C GLY A 99 -0.34 -11.81 2.65
N HIS A 100 0.41 -12.90 2.51
CA HIS A 100 0.53 -13.62 1.24
C HIS A 100 -0.47 -14.76 1.24
N PHE A 101 -1.13 -14.99 0.12
CA PHE A 101 -2.14 -16.02 -0.01
C PHE A 101 -2.19 -16.59 -1.42
N TRP A 102 -2.60 -17.85 -1.49
CA TRP A 102 -2.87 -18.54 -2.75
C TRP A 102 -4.33 -18.41 -3.10
N TRP A 103 -4.61 -17.97 -4.32
CA TRP A 103 -5.92 -18.09 -4.94
C TRP A 103 -6.03 -19.45 -5.63
N THR A 104 -7.07 -20.20 -5.30
CA THR A 104 -7.30 -21.55 -5.82
C THR A 104 -8.23 -21.60 -7.03
N GLY A 105 -8.75 -20.44 -7.48
CA GLY A 105 -9.86 -20.34 -8.43
C GLY A 105 -11.24 -20.29 -7.76
N THR A 106 -11.35 -20.69 -6.49
CA THR A 106 -12.63 -20.73 -5.75
C THR A 106 -12.53 -20.27 -4.30
N GLY A 107 -11.32 -20.12 -3.77
CA GLY A 107 -11.08 -19.70 -2.40
C GLY A 107 -9.62 -19.32 -2.14
N LEU A 108 -9.34 -19.00 -0.89
CA LEU A 108 -8.02 -18.56 -0.44
C LEU A 108 -7.37 -19.65 0.41
N ARG A 109 -6.04 -19.74 0.31
CA ARG A 109 -5.22 -20.56 1.19
C ARG A 109 -4.05 -19.74 1.71
N ARG A 110 -3.69 -19.96 2.97
CA ARG A 110 -2.54 -19.28 3.58
C ARG A 110 -1.26 -19.69 2.85
N TYR A 111 -0.38 -18.73 2.58
CA TYR A 111 0.87 -18.99 1.87
C TYR A 111 1.76 -20.05 2.54
N GLN A 112 1.82 -20.05 3.87
CA GLN A 112 2.65 -20.95 4.69
C GLN A 112 1.90 -22.22 5.13
N ASP A 113 0.86 -22.65 4.41
CA ASP A 113 0.11 -23.85 4.78
C ASP A 113 0.98 -25.11 4.61
N GLN A 114 1.51 -25.60 5.72
CA GLN A 114 2.39 -26.77 5.79
C GLN A 114 1.69 -28.09 5.41
N SER A 115 0.36 -28.10 5.29
CA SER A 115 -0.37 -29.28 4.83
C SER A 115 -0.22 -29.53 3.31
N LEU A 116 0.23 -28.53 2.55
CA LEU A 116 0.41 -28.63 1.11
C LEU A 116 1.74 -29.30 0.79
N LYS A 117 1.68 -30.53 0.25
CA LYS A 117 2.88 -31.26 -0.24
C LYS A 117 3.47 -30.62 -1.50
N SER A 118 2.62 -30.05 -2.34
CA SER A 118 3.00 -29.28 -3.53
C SER A 118 1.90 -28.27 -3.85
N ILE A 119 2.29 -27.18 -4.50
CA ILE A 119 1.37 -26.10 -4.87
C ILE A 119 0.86 -26.39 -6.29
N PRO A 120 -0.46 -26.54 -6.50
CA PRO A 120 -0.99 -26.77 -7.84
C PRO A 120 -0.60 -25.64 -8.80
N GLU A 121 -0.25 -25.98 -10.03
CA GLU A 121 0.13 -25.00 -11.06
C GLU A 121 -0.99 -24.03 -11.42
N SER A 122 -2.25 -24.37 -11.13
CA SER A 122 -3.40 -23.49 -11.33
C SER A 122 -3.52 -22.40 -10.26
N TRP A 123 -2.80 -22.52 -9.14
CA TRP A 123 -2.89 -21.55 -8.07
C TRP A 123 -2.06 -20.31 -8.39
N ARG A 124 -2.51 -19.18 -7.87
CA ARG A 124 -1.90 -17.87 -8.10
C ARG A 124 -1.55 -17.21 -6.78
N LEU A 125 -0.36 -16.64 -6.70
CA LEU A 125 0.14 -15.97 -5.50
C LEU A 125 -0.21 -14.49 -5.54
N TYR A 126 -0.78 -14.02 -4.44
CA TYR A 126 -1.07 -12.61 -4.23
C TYR A 126 -0.57 -12.17 -2.86
N LYS A 127 -0.37 -10.86 -2.72
CA LYS A 127 0.00 -10.23 -1.46
C LYS A 127 -0.92 -9.06 -1.19
N LEU A 128 -1.60 -9.09 -0.04
CA LEU A 128 -2.47 -8.04 0.43
C LEU A 128 -1.75 -7.13 1.43
N ASN A 129 -1.95 -5.83 1.28
CA ASN A 129 -1.60 -4.84 2.29
C ASN A 129 -2.72 -3.80 2.38
N ALA A 130 -3.57 -3.90 3.41
CA ALA A 130 -4.71 -3.02 3.60
C ALA A 130 -4.72 -2.32 4.95
N GLY A 131 -5.16 -1.06 4.94
CA GLY A 131 -5.49 -0.31 6.14
C GLY A 131 -6.89 -0.70 6.63
N LEU A 132 -7.06 -0.74 7.95
CA LEU A 132 -8.32 -1.10 8.60
C LEU A 132 -8.97 0.10 9.27
N TYR A 133 -10.18 0.42 8.83
CA TYR A 133 -10.99 1.49 9.41
C TYR A 133 -12.45 1.34 9.02
N THR A 134 -13.33 1.95 9.80
CA THR A 134 -14.76 2.03 9.52
C THR A 134 -14.98 3.07 8.44
N LYS A 135 -15.46 2.65 7.27
CA LYS A 135 -15.77 3.57 6.20
C LYS A 135 -16.85 4.57 6.62
N LYS A 136 -16.51 5.85 6.47
CA LYS A 136 -17.38 7.02 6.47
C LYS A 136 -17.15 7.78 5.17
N GLU A 137 -18.11 8.57 4.69
CA GLU A 137 -17.97 9.38 3.47
C GLU A 137 -16.63 10.16 3.42
N THR A 138 -16.18 10.70 4.56
CA THR A 138 -14.91 11.45 4.68
C THR A 138 -13.62 10.63 4.62
N THR A 139 -13.73 9.30 4.60
CA THR A 139 -12.60 8.35 4.61
C THR A 139 -12.64 7.41 3.40
N GLU A 140 -13.58 7.60 2.50
CA GLU A 140 -13.63 6.85 1.26
C GLU A 140 -12.56 7.40 0.30
N PRO A 141 -11.81 6.53 -0.41
CA PRO A 141 -10.71 6.96 -1.28
C PRO A 141 -11.17 7.67 -2.57
N HIS A 142 -12.44 8.08 -2.68
CA HIS A 142 -13.06 8.65 -3.88
C HIS A 142 -12.37 9.89 -4.44
N GLU A 143 -11.58 10.60 -3.63
CA GLU A 143 -10.91 11.82 -4.09
C GLU A 143 -9.56 11.60 -4.78
N ARG A 144 -8.98 10.39 -4.66
CA ARG A 144 -7.64 10.07 -5.16
C ARG A 144 -7.72 8.98 -6.23
N GLY A 145 -7.46 9.31 -7.49
CA GLY A 145 -7.35 8.32 -8.56
C GLY A 145 -7.92 8.77 -9.91
N TYR A 146 -7.94 7.83 -10.85
CA TYR A 146 -8.43 7.98 -12.22
C TYR A 146 -9.92 8.39 -12.23
N ARG A 147 -10.24 9.53 -12.85
CA ARG A 147 -11.58 10.17 -12.76
C ARG A 147 -12.47 9.98 -13.99
N HIS A 148 -12.04 9.18 -14.96
CA HIS A 148 -12.79 9.00 -16.19
C HIS A 148 -13.75 7.83 -16.05
N ILE A 149 -15.05 8.12 -16.09
CA ILE A 149 -16.12 7.12 -16.06
C ILE A 149 -16.38 6.57 -17.47
N ASN A 150 -16.37 7.45 -18.46
CA ASN A 150 -16.56 7.11 -19.87
C ASN A 150 -15.25 7.27 -20.63
N TRP A 151 -14.97 6.34 -21.55
CA TRP A 151 -13.82 6.38 -22.45
C TRP A 151 -14.30 6.15 -23.89
N PRO A 152 -13.69 6.76 -24.92
CA PRO A 152 -14.11 6.54 -26.30
C PRO A 152 -13.91 5.07 -26.70
N ASP A 153 -14.94 4.43 -27.26
CA ASP A 153 -14.92 3.01 -27.64
C ASP A 153 -13.76 2.70 -28.60
N GLU A 154 -13.43 3.64 -29.50
CA GLU A 154 -12.33 3.54 -30.44
C GLU A 154 -10.94 3.59 -29.80
N LEU A 155 -10.83 3.92 -28.51
CA LEU A 155 -9.60 3.90 -27.71
C LEU A 155 -9.58 2.77 -26.67
N ILE A 156 -10.67 1.99 -26.57
CA ILE A 156 -10.72 0.80 -25.72
C ILE A 156 -10.20 -0.39 -26.51
N VAL A 157 -9.30 -1.16 -25.90
CA VAL A 157 -8.81 -2.44 -26.41
C VAL A 157 -9.19 -3.55 -25.44
N LYS A 158 -9.98 -4.51 -25.93
CA LYS A 158 -10.42 -5.68 -25.16
C LYS A 158 -9.40 -6.81 -25.32
N LEU A 159 -8.84 -7.29 -24.22
CA LEU A 159 -7.80 -8.31 -24.24
C LEU A 159 -8.42 -9.71 -24.32
N LYS A 160 -8.20 -10.41 -25.44
CA LYS A 160 -8.79 -11.74 -25.67
C LYS A 160 -8.23 -12.81 -24.73
N ASN A 161 -6.94 -12.71 -24.39
CA ASN A 161 -6.26 -13.66 -23.50
C ASN A 161 -6.46 -13.36 -22.01
N TYR A 162 -7.00 -12.18 -21.68
CA TYR A 162 -7.21 -11.72 -20.31
C TYR A 162 -8.67 -11.26 -20.12
N PRO A 163 -9.63 -12.20 -20.02
CA PRO A 163 -11.04 -11.87 -19.87
C PRO A 163 -11.28 -11.00 -18.63
N GLY A 164 -12.10 -9.96 -18.78
CA GLY A 164 -12.37 -9.02 -17.70
C GLY A 164 -11.36 -7.87 -17.60
N LEU A 165 -10.37 -7.80 -18.50
CA LEU A 165 -9.41 -6.70 -18.60
C LEU A 165 -9.48 -5.97 -19.95
N GLU A 166 -9.31 -4.66 -19.89
CA GLU A 166 -9.20 -3.75 -21.02
C GLU A 166 -7.98 -2.85 -20.89
N ILE A 167 -7.49 -2.32 -22.01
CA ILE A 167 -6.54 -1.21 -22.05
C ILE A 167 -7.26 0.00 -22.61
N TRP A 168 -7.21 1.12 -21.89
CA TRP A 168 -7.80 2.38 -22.32
C TRP A 168 -6.68 3.30 -22.80
N LEU A 169 -6.60 3.53 -24.11
CA LEU A 169 -5.50 4.24 -24.74
C LEU A 169 -5.72 5.76 -24.78
N ASP A 170 -4.64 6.53 -24.83
CA ASP A 170 -4.67 8.00 -24.96
C ASP A 170 -4.76 8.47 -26.42
N ALA A 171 -4.45 7.59 -27.39
CA ALA A 171 -4.53 7.85 -28.82
C ALA A 171 -4.75 6.55 -29.62
N PRO A 172 -5.30 6.62 -30.86
CA PRO A 172 -5.47 5.44 -31.70
C PRO A 172 -4.14 4.70 -31.92
N PRO A 173 -4.06 3.38 -31.62
CA PRO A 173 -2.81 2.63 -31.73
C PRO A 173 -2.46 2.33 -33.20
N PRO A 174 -1.16 2.26 -33.57
CA PRO A 174 0.01 2.44 -32.71
C PRO A 174 0.32 3.93 -32.48
N HIS A 175 0.62 4.32 -31.23
CA HIS A 175 0.95 5.72 -30.90
C HIS A 175 1.78 5.85 -29.63
N PHE A 176 2.83 6.67 -29.66
CA PHE A 176 3.76 6.87 -28.54
C PHE A 176 3.12 7.46 -27.27
N LYS A 177 1.97 8.14 -27.39
CA LYS A 177 1.21 8.63 -26.22
C LYS A 177 0.68 7.50 -25.34
N ASN A 178 0.57 6.28 -25.88
CA ASN A 178 -0.02 5.16 -25.16
C ASN A 178 0.94 4.46 -24.19
N VAL A 179 2.20 4.91 -24.05
CA VAL A 179 3.23 4.25 -23.22
C VAL A 179 2.75 4.02 -21.79
N ASP A 180 2.16 5.03 -21.14
CA ASP A 180 1.66 4.84 -19.77
C ASP A 180 0.36 4.02 -19.73
N SER A 181 -0.48 4.13 -20.76
CA SER A 181 -1.76 3.45 -20.85
C SER A 181 -1.60 1.93 -21.03
N VAL A 182 -0.62 1.48 -21.82
CA VAL A 182 -0.45 0.05 -22.16
C VAL A 182 0.03 -0.83 -21.01
N ARG A 183 0.47 -0.23 -19.89
CA ARG A 183 0.81 -0.94 -18.65
C ARG A 183 -0.30 -0.89 -17.59
N THR A 184 -1.42 -0.22 -17.89
CA THR A 184 -2.55 0.00 -16.98
C THR A 184 -3.76 -0.76 -17.49
N PHE A 185 -4.20 -1.77 -16.74
CA PHE A 185 -5.34 -2.60 -17.10
C PHE A 185 -6.58 -2.16 -16.34
N VAL A 186 -7.66 -1.92 -17.07
CA VAL A 186 -8.98 -1.60 -16.54
C VAL A 186 -9.75 -2.89 -16.27
N ILE A 187 -10.24 -3.05 -15.04
CA ILE A 187 -11.08 -4.19 -14.64
C ILE A 187 -12.53 -3.91 -15.05
N THR A 188 -13.08 -4.78 -15.89
CA THR A 188 -14.45 -4.63 -16.40
C THR A 188 -15.50 -5.23 -15.46
N GLY A 189 -16.71 -4.64 -15.49
CA GLY A 189 -17.86 -5.12 -14.72
C GLY A 189 -17.65 -5.12 -13.20
N TRP A 190 -16.77 -4.27 -12.68
CA TRP A 190 -16.59 -4.03 -11.25
C TRP A 190 -16.04 -2.62 -10.99
N PRO A 191 -16.83 -1.58 -11.32
CA PRO A 191 -16.42 -0.20 -11.05
C PRO A 191 -16.42 0.07 -9.54
N ARG A 192 -15.86 1.22 -9.17
CA ARG A 192 -16.01 1.82 -7.85
C ARG A 192 -17.45 2.34 -7.67
N ARG A 193 -17.79 2.76 -6.45
CA ARG A 193 -19.13 3.30 -6.14
C ARG A 193 -19.48 4.56 -6.93
N ASP A 194 -18.49 5.38 -7.25
CA ASP A 194 -18.63 6.60 -8.05
C ASP A 194 -18.68 6.33 -9.57
N GLY A 195 -18.61 5.07 -9.99
CA GLY A 195 -18.61 4.65 -11.40
C GLY A 195 -17.23 4.63 -12.06
N THR A 196 -16.17 5.11 -11.39
CA THR A 196 -14.82 5.07 -11.96
C THR A 196 -14.29 3.62 -12.04
N PRO A 197 -13.45 3.29 -13.04
CA PRO A 197 -12.88 1.96 -13.17
C PRO A 197 -11.90 1.63 -12.04
N ARG A 198 -11.69 0.33 -11.81
CA ARG A 198 -10.58 -0.18 -10.98
C ARG A 198 -9.44 -0.60 -11.87
N LEU A 199 -8.21 -0.30 -11.44
CA LEU A 199 -7.01 -0.45 -12.27
C LEU A 199 -6.04 -1.47 -11.67
N ILE A 200 -5.35 -2.18 -12.55
CA ILE A 200 -4.16 -2.98 -12.26
C ILE A 200 -2.99 -2.34 -13.00
N ASN A 201 -1.95 -1.92 -12.28
CA ASN A 201 -0.77 -1.29 -12.87
C ASN A 201 0.39 -2.29 -12.91
N CYS A 202 1.00 -2.50 -14.07
CA CYS A 202 2.13 -3.40 -14.23
C CYS A 202 3.43 -2.62 -14.48
N ASP A 203 3.92 -1.90 -13.46
CA ASP A 203 5.13 -1.08 -13.53
C ASP A 203 6.41 -1.89 -13.81
N GLY A 204 6.37 -3.22 -13.65
CA GLY A 204 7.44 -4.10 -14.09
C GLY A 204 7.77 -4.01 -15.59
N LEU A 205 6.82 -3.53 -16.42
CA LEU A 205 7.02 -3.34 -17.86
C LEU A 205 7.98 -2.17 -18.21
N ILE A 206 8.30 -1.29 -17.25
CA ILE A 206 9.21 -0.15 -17.43
C ILE A 206 10.67 -0.59 -17.55
N ARG A 207 11.04 -1.66 -16.84
CA ARG A 207 12.42 -2.15 -16.76
C ARG A 207 12.44 -3.66 -16.94
N PRO A 208 12.45 -4.14 -18.20
CA PRO A 208 12.62 -5.55 -18.44
C PRO A 208 13.93 -6.07 -17.85
N ALA A 209 13.91 -7.31 -17.35
CA ALA A 209 15.10 -8.00 -16.85
C ALA A 209 16.00 -8.54 -18.00
N SER A 210 15.55 -8.53 -19.26
CA SER A 210 16.36 -8.95 -20.42
C SER A 210 16.03 -8.18 -21.72
N GLU A 211 16.97 -8.18 -22.67
CA GLU A 211 16.98 -7.32 -23.88
C GLU A 211 15.86 -7.59 -24.91
N GLU A 212 15.15 -8.72 -24.84
CA GLU A 212 14.07 -9.07 -25.79
C GLU A 212 12.64 -8.86 -25.23
N GLN A 213 12.50 -8.45 -23.98
CA GLN A 213 11.21 -8.41 -23.29
C GLN A 213 10.28 -7.30 -23.81
N LEU A 214 8.97 -7.53 -23.68
CA LEU A 214 7.93 -6.54 -23.92
C LEU A 214 8.09 -5.37 -22.93
N THR A 215 8.46 -4.18 -23.43
CA THR A 215 8.40 -2.92 -22.69
C THR A 215 7.13 -2.14 -23.02
N ASP A 216 6.79 -1.17 -22.19
CA ASP A 216 5.69 -0.26 -22.47
C ASP A 216 5.91 0.58 -23.76
N GLU A 217 7.15 0.97 -24.09
CA GLU A 217 7.42 1.64 -25.37
C GLU A 217 7.26 0.73 -26.59
N LYS A 218 7.56 -0.56 -26.44
CA LYS A 218 7.33 -1.56 -27.49
C LYS A 218 5.83 -1.80 -27.66
N LEU A 219 5.11 -1.96 -26.55
CA LEU A 219 3.65 -2.13 -26.53
C LEU A 219 2.92 -0.93 -27.15
N ALA A 220 3.36 0.30 -26.90
CA ALA A 220 2.76 1.51 -27.48
C ALA A 220 2.84 1.55 -29.02
N ARG A 221 3.77 0.79 -29.61
CA ARG A 221 3.94 0.66 -31.08
C ARG A 221 3.13 -0.48 -31.68
N PHE A 222 2.41 -1.26 -30.86
CA PHE A 222 1.54 -2.31 -31.37
C PHE A 222 0.27 -1.72 -31.97
N SER A 223 -0.20 -2.34 -33.04
CA SER A 223 -1.53 -2.11 -33.59
C SER A 223 -2.61 -2.58 -32.62
N ARG A 224 -3.86 -2.16 -32.85
CA ARG A 224 -5.02 -2.66 -32.10
C ARG A 224 -5.07 -4.19 -32.08
N ALA A 225 -4.90 -4.84 -33.24
CA ALA A 225 -4.98 -6.29 -33.33
C ALA A 225 -3.89 -7.00 -32.52
N GLU A 226 -2.67 -6.46 -32.49
CA GLU A 226 -1.59 -6.99 -31.66
C GLU A 226 -1.86 -6.81 -30.16
N LEU A 227 -2.41 -5.66 -29.76
CA LEU A 227 -2.80 -5.40 -28.37
C LEU A 227 -3.98 -6.30 -27.93
N GLU A 228 -4.98 -6.52 -28.78
CA GLU A 228 -6.11 -7.40 -28.46
C GLU A 228 -5.69 -8.86 -28.22
N ASN A 229 -4.65 -9.31 -28.94
CA ASN A 229 -4.10 -10.65 -28.84
C ASN A 229 -2.83 -10.71 -27.97
N LEU A 230 -2.61 -9.67 -27.15
CA LEU A 230 -1.46 -9.62 -26.25
C LEU A 230 -1.44 -10.84 -25.35
N ASP A 231 -0.29 -11.49 -25.28
CA ASP A 231 -0.02 -12.59 -24.38
C ASP A 231 1.35 -12.33 -23.73
N PHE A 232 1.31 -12.12 -22.42
CA PHE A 232 2.52 -11.92 -21.65
C PHE A 232 3.29 -13.24 -21.38
N GLY A 233 2.71 -14.39 -21.72
CA GLY A 233 3.36 -15.69 -21.65
C GLY A 233 3.95 -15.98 -20.26
N LYS A 234 5.25 -16.28 -20.22
CA LYS A 234 6.02 -16.59 -18.99
C LYS A 234 6.75 -15.38 -18.40
N LEU A 235 6.44 -14.16 -18.86
CA LEU A 235 7.07 -12.96 -18.31
C LEU A 235 6.74 -12.85 -16.81
N ASN A 236 7.75 -12.60 -16.00
CA ASN A 236 7.63 -12.54 -14.56
C ASN A 236 7.76 -11.10 -14.07
N PHE A 237 6.79 -10.27 -14.45
CA PHE A 237 6.67 -8.90 -13.93
C PHE A 237 5.72 -8.87 -12.73
N PHE A 238 5.96 -7.91 -11.83
CA PHE A 238 5.01 -7.59 -10.78
C PHE A 238 4.00 -6.57 -11.31
N CYS A 239 2.77 -6.72 -10.86
CA CYS A 239 1.71 -5.75 -11.01
C CYS A 239 1.13 -5.43 -9.63
N THR A 240 0.46 -4.30 -9.54
CA THR A 240 -0.08 -3.76 -8.30
C THR A 240 -1.47 -3.20 -8.57
N VAL A 241 -2.43 -3.60 -7.74
CA VAL A 241 -3.69 -2.90 -7.59
C VAL A 241 -3.50 -1.89 -6.47
N ASN A 242 -3.66 -0.61 -6.78
CA ASN A 242 -3.44 0.45 -5.81
C ASN A 242 -4.63 0.60 -4.85
N LEU A 243 -4.38 1.30 -3.74
CA LEU A 243 -5.34 1.59 -2.66
C LEU A 243 -6.62 2.30 -3.09
N ASP A 244 -6.59 3.04 -4.19
CA ASP A 244 -7.78 3.63 -4.79
C ASP A 244 -8.60 2.62 -5.60
N SER A 245 -7.95 1.56 -6.10
CA SER A 245 -8.56 0.54 -6.96
C SER A 245 -8.99 -0.72 -6.21
N PHE A 246 -8.62 -0.89 -4.94
CA PHE A 246 -9.05 -2.00 -4.10
C PHE A 246 -9.54 -1.54 -2.72
N ASP A 247 -10.82 -1.80 -2.46
CA ASP A 247 -11.48 -1.48 -1.20
C ASP A 247 -12.53 -2.53 -0.81
N PHE A 248 -12.88 -2.56 0.46
CA PHE A 248 -13.85 -3.49 1.08
C PHE A 248 -14.55 -2.79 2.24
N ALA A 249 -15.52 -3.42 2.92
CA ALA A 249 -16.32 -2.74 3.96
C ALA A 249 -15.50 -2.17 5.14
N GLY A 250 -14.31 -2.73 5.40
CA GLY A 250 -13.45 -2.41 6.54
C GLY A 250 -12.16 -1.68 6.18
N GLY A 251 -12.06 -1.14 4.96
CA GLY A 251 -10.92 -0.32 4.56
C GLY A 251 -10.59 -0.41 3.07
N HIS A 252 -9.33 -0.12 2.74
CA HIS A 252 -8.76 -0.21 1.41
C HIS A 252 -7.29 -0.60 1.48
N GLY A 253 -6.71 -1.02 0.36
CA GLY A 253 -5.34 -1.51 0.36
C GLY A 253 -4.78 -1.74 -1.02
N SER A 254 -3.51 -2.13 -1.07
CA SER A 254 -2.89 -2.62 -2.29
C SER A 254 -2.91 -4.15 -2.36
N VAL A 255 -2.97 -4.66 -3.58
CA VAL A 255 -2.80 -6.08 -3.88
C VAL A 255 -1.67 -6.22 -4.89
N ASP A 256 -0.57 -6.84 -4.48
CA ASP A 256 0.56 -7.15 -5.37
C ASP A 256 0.34 -8.53 -5.98
N LEU A 257 0.62 -8.67 -7.27
CA LEU A 257 0.44 -9.90 -8.05
C LEU A 257 1.54 -10.07 -9.09
N GLY A 258 1.81 -11.33 -9.46
CA GLY A 258 2.62 -11.61 -10.64
C GLY A 258 1.78 -11.52 -11.92
N LEU A 259 2.42 -11.21 -13.05
CA LEU A 259 1.78 -11.15 -14.36
C LEU A 259 1.11 -12.48 -14.78
N SER A 260 1.66 -13.62 -14.33
CA SER A 260 1.05 -14.95 -14.50
C SER A 260 -0.32 -15.08 -13.84
N SER A 261 -0.64 -14.19 -12.90
CA SER A 261 -1.90 -14.13 -12.15
C SER A 261 -2.85 -13.06 -12.68
N LEU A 262 -2.46 -12.34 -13.75
CA LEU A 262 -3.22 -11.22 -14.31
C LEU A 262 -4.55 -11.69 -14.89
N ARG A 263 -4.58 -12.88 -15.50
CA ARG A 263 -5.78 -13.46 -16.11
C ARG A 263 -6.88 -13.74 -15.08
N GLU A 264 -6.52 -14.22 -13.90
CA GLU A 264 -7.45 -14.54 -12.82
C GLU A 264 -7.72 -13.35 -11.88
N ALA A 265 -6.95 -12.26 -12.02
CA ALA A 265 -7.00 -11.12 -11.11
C ALA A 265 -8.38 -10.45 -11.00
N PRO A 266 -9.15 -10.20 -12.09
CA PRO A 266 -10.47 -9.58 -11.97
C PRO A 266 -11.42 -10.33 -11.05
N GLU A 267 -11.49 -11.66 -11.20
CA GLU A 267 -12.37 -12.51 -10.39
C GLU A 267 -11.86 -12.62 -8.95
N MET A 268 -10.55 -12.85 -8.78
CA MET A 268 -9.93 -12.95 -7.46
C MET A 268 -10.12 -11.66 -6.65
N LEU A 269 -9.93 -10.48 -7.25
CA LEU A 269 -10.08 -9.20 -6.54
C LEU A 269 -11.52 -8.95 -6.09
N LYS A 270 -12.51 -9.29 -6.92
CA LYS A 270 -13.94 -9.25 -6.57
C LYS A 270 -14.21 -10.17 -5.38
N PHE A 271 -13.77 -11.43 -5.48
CA PHE A 271 -13.91 -12.42 -4.40
C PHE A 271 -13.27 -11.92 -3.10
N LEU A 272 -12.04 -11.39 -3.18
CA LEU A 272 -11.29 -10.91 -2.02
C LEU A 272 -12.01 -9.74 -1.35
N SER A 273 -12.51 -8.77 -2.13
CA SER A 273 -13.28 -7.65 -1.58
C SER A 273 -14.52 -8.12 -0.83
N ASP A 274 -15.28 -9.05 -1.40
CA ASP A 274 -16.48 -9.61 -0.76
C ASP A 274 -16.13 -10.45 0.47
N TYR A 275 -15.09 -11.28 0.37
CA TYR A 275 -14.57 -12.10 1.46
C TYR A 275 -14.17 -11.26 2.66
N LEU A 276 -13.36 -10.21 2.45
CA LEU A 276 -12.94 -9.30 3.51
C LEU A 276 -14.11 -8.48 4.05
N SER A 277 -15.02 -8.05 3.19
CA SER A 277 -16.21 -7.29 3.62
C SER A 277 -17.07 -8.08 4.60
N ARG A 278 -17.23 -9.40 4.39
CA ARG A 278 -17.96 -10.28 5.32
C ARG A 278 -17.28 -10.47 6.68
N SER A 279 -15.98 -10.18 6.78
CA SER A 279 -15.26 -10.26 8.05
C SER A 279 -15.49 -9.05 8.96
N VAL A 280 -16.12 -8.00 8.45
CA VAL A 280 -16.32 -6.73 9.15
C VAL A 280 -17.66 -6.72 9.88
N ILE A 281 -17.63 -6.44 11.18
CA ILE A 281 -18.80 -6.39 12.05
C ILE A 281 -19.02 -4.95 12.49
N THR A 282 -20.16 -4.38 12.08
CA THR A 282 -20.67 -3.11 12.56
C THR A 282 -21.68 -3.38 13.68
N ARG A 283 -21.39 -2.91 14.91
CA ARG A 283 -22.39 -2.94 15.99
C ARG A 283 -23.34 -1.76 15.78
N LYS A 284 -24.62 -2.05 15.60
CA LYS A 284 -25.69 -1.04 15.58
C LYS A 284 -25.90 -0.46 16.96
#